data_AF-F8F7L5-F1
#
_entry.id   AF-F8F7L5-F1
#
_cell.length_a   1.000
_cell.length_b   1.000
_cell.length_c   1.000
_cell.angle_alpha   90.00
_cell.angle_beta   90.00
_cell.angle_gamma   90.00
#
_symmetry.space_group_name_H-M   'P 1'
#
loop_
_entity.id
_entity.type
_entity.pdbx_description
1 polymer ?
#
loop_
_entity_poly.entity_id
_entity_poly.type
_entity_poly.pdbx_seq_one_letter_code
_entity_poly.pdbx_strand_id
1 'polypeptide(L)' 'MKVFVTIQNKEIPVFADSLNKKTLKLLKTALDKKVQTGRHTLKKCLQTLISIEVVGCEAILHSLNEKDSLALSLY' A
#
# COMPACT_ATOMS: atom_id res chain seq x y z
N MET A 1 10.38 -9.71 -6.00
CA MET A 1 11.22 -9.18 -4.89
C MET A 1 10.36 -8.73 -3.72
N LYS A 2 10.93 -8.74 -2.50
CA LYS A 2 10.26 -8.34 -1.25
C LYS A 2 11.05 -7.24 -0.56
N VAL A 3 10.38 -6.15 -0.21
CA VAL A 3 10.95 -5.06 0.60
C VAL A 3 9.98 -4.69 1.72
N PHE A 4 10.47 -4.11 2.80
CA PHE A 4 9.63 -3.65 3.89
C PHE A 4 9.50 -2.13 3.86
N VAL A 5 8.28 -1.63 4.08
CA VAL A 5 8.01 -0.20 4.24
C VAL A 5 7.28 0.03 5.55
N THR A 6 7.65 1.09 6.26
CA THR A 6 6.95 1.48 7.47
C THR A 6 5.74 2.34 7.11
N ILE A 7 4.54 1.87 7.46
CA ILE A 7 3.26 2.57 7.28
C ILE A 7 2.54 2.55 8.64
N GLN A 8 2.13 3.72 9.15
CA GLN A 8 1.48 3.85 10.47
C GLN A 8 2.23 3.10 11.60
N ASN A 9 3.55 3.22 11.64
CA ASN A 9 4.44 2.53 12.59
C ASN A 9 4.42 0.99 12.51
N LYS A 10 3.89 0.41 11.43
CA LYS A 10 3.95 -1.03 11.14
C LYS A 10 4.88 -1.28 9.97
N GLU A 11 5.71 -2.31 10.05
CA GLU A 11 6.47 -2.79 8.89
C GLU A 11 5.58 -3.68 8.01
N ILE A 12 5.35 -3.23 6.79
CA ILE A 12 4.49 -3.92 5.82
C ILE A 12 5.37 -4.46 4.68
N PRO A 13 5.27 -5.75 4.35
CA PRO A 13 5.96 -6.30 3.19
C PRO A 13 5.31 -5.83 1.89
N VAL A 14 6.15 -5.36 0.97
CA VAL A 14 5.79 -4.98 -0.39
C VAL A 14 6.42 -5.98 -1.36
N PHE A 15 5.59 -6.58 -2.19
CA PHE A 15 5.96 -7.52 -3.24
C PHE A 15 5.86 -6.84 -4.60
N ALA A 16 6.86 -7.01 -5.45
CA ALA A 16 6.78 -6.61 -6.86
C ALA A 16 7.82 -7.38 -7.67
N ASP A 17 7.62 -7.52 -8.98
CA ASP A 17 8.62 -8.13 -9.87
C ASP A 17 9.87 -7.24 -10.00
N SER A 18 9.66 -5.94 -10.17
CA SER A 18 10.71 -4.93 -10.15
C SER A 18 10.28 -3.73 -9.33
N LEU A 19 11.15 -3.30 -8.42
CA LEU A 19 10.81 -2.25 -7.47
C LEU A 19 11.96 -1.25 -7.43
N ASN A 20 11.73 -0.08 -8.01
CA ASN A 20 12.69 1.01 -8.05
C ASN A 20 12.41 2.04 -6.93
N LYS A 21 13.40 2.86 -6.60
CA LYS A 21 13.28 3.88 -5.54
C LYS A 21 12.15 4.89 -5.80
N LYS A 22 11.84 5.18 -7.08
CA LYS A 22 10.77 6.11 -7.47
C LYS A 22 9.39 5.52 -7.15
N THR A 23 9.15 4.25 -7.47
CA THR A 23 7.91 3.52 -7.15
C THR A 23 7.69 3.45 -5.64
N LEU A 24 8.72 3.15 -4.85
CA LEU A 24 8.60 3.18 -3.38
C LEU A 24 8.22 4.56 -2.86
N LYS A 25 8.84 5.61 -3.41
CA LYS A 25 8.53 6.98 -3.02
C LYS A 25 7.08 7.34 -3.36
N LEU A 26 6.61 7.02 -4.57
CA LEU A 26 5.22 7.25 -4.98
C LEU A 26 4.24 6.48 -4.11
N LEU A 27 4.50 5.19 -3.85
CA LEU A 27 3.70 4.37 -2.95
C LEU A 27 3.58 5.00 -1.57
N LYS A 28 4.72 5.38 -0.97
CA LYS A 28 4.74 6.01 0.35
C LYS A 28 3.96 7.32 0.37
N THR A 29 4.20 8.21 -0.60
CA THR A 29 3.48 9.49 -0.70
C THR A 29 1.98 9.31 -0.93
N ALA A 30 1.58 8.36 -1.77
CA ALA A 30 0.18 8.04 -2.02
C ALA A 30 -0.50 7.53 -0.74
N LEU A 31 0.13 6.58 -0.04
CA LEU A 31 -0.38 6.04 1.21
C LEU A 31 -0.47 7.11 2.31
N ASP A 32 0.56 7.92 2.52
CA ASP A 32 0.54 8.99 3.52
C ASP A 32 -0.60 9.99 3.27
N LYS A 33 -0.77 10.41 2.00
CA LYS A 33 -1.89 11.29 1.60
C LYS A 33 -3.24 10.63 1.88
N LYS A 34 -3.36 9.33 1.63
CA LYS A 34 -4.59 8.56 1.84
C LYS A 34 -4.88 8.25 3.31
N VAL A 35 -3.87 8.17 4.18
CA VAL A 35 -4.06 8.13 5.63
C VAL A 35 -4.75 9.42 6.09
N GLN A 36 -4.29 10.56 5.60
CA GLN A 36 -4.83 11.87 5.99
C GLN A 36 -6.21 12.15 5.38
N THR A 37 -6.38 11.88 4.08
CA THR A 37 -7.54 12.34 3.28
C THR A 37 -8.49 11.23 2.83
N GLY A 38 -8.16 9.98 3.11
CA GLY A 38 -8.89 8.81 2.60
C GLY A 38 -10.30 8.67 3.15
N ARG A 39 -11.18 8.10 2.32
CA ARG A 39 -12.52 7.67 2.71
C ARG A 39 -12.44 6.55 3.77
N HIS A 40 -13.52 6.35 4.51
CA HIS A 40 -13.61 5.37 5.59
C HIS A 40 -13.10 3.96 5.21
N THR A 41 -13.50 3.45 4.04
CA THR A 41 -13.09 2.12 3.54
C THR A 41 -11.57 1.98 3.40
N LEU A 42 -10.89 3.02 2.92
CA LEU A 42 -9.44 3.02 2.77
C LEU A 42 -8.73 3.06 4.11
N LYS A 43 -9.26 3.83 5.07
CA LYS A 43 -8.74 3.83 6.44
C LYS A 43 -8.86 2.46 7.09
N LYS A 44 -9.99 1.77 6.89
CA LYS A 44 -10.21 0.40 7.36
C LYS A 44 -9.23 -0.61 6.74
N CYS A 45 -9.00 -0.49 5.43
CA CYS A 45 -7.97 -1.25 4.72
C CYS A 45 -6.59 -1.03 5.36
N LEU A 46 -6.17 0.22 5.50
CA LEU A 46 -4.86 0.58 6.06
C LEU A 46 -4.68 0.13 7.52
N GLN A 47 -5.74 0.14 8.34
CA GLN A 47 -5.69 -0.34 9.72
C GLN A 47 -5.39 -1.83 9.82
N THR A 48 -5.90 -2.62 8.87
CA THR A 48 -5.80 -4.09 8.82
C THR A 48 -4.87 -4.57 7.71
N LEU A 49 -4.03 -3.68 7.16
CA LEU A 49 -3.10 -3.94 6.08
C LEU A 49 -2.05 -4.97 6.53
N ILE A 50 -1.85 -6.01 5.72
CA ILE A 50 -0.90 -7.09 5.98
C ILE A 50 0.19 -7.19 4.91
N SER A 51 -0.08 -6.75 3.68
CA SER A 51 0.91 -6.70 2.61
C SER A 51 0.47 -5.74 1.50
N ILE A 52 1.42 -5.39 0.64
CA ILE A 52 1.16 -4.66 -0.60
C ILE A 52 1.77 -5.43 -1.76
N GLU A 53 1.05 -5.53 -2.86
CA GLU A 53 1.58 -6.02 -4.14
C GLU A 53 1.60 -4.87 -5.14
N VAL A 54 2.72 -4.65 -5.82
CA VAL A 54 2.83 -3.65 -6.88
C VAL A 54 2.86 -4.36 -8.23
N VAL A 55 1.82 -4.11 -9.02
CA VAL A 55 1.64 -4.68 -10.36
C VAL A 55 1.58 -3.52 -11.35
N GLY A 56 2.62 -3.38 -12.18
CA GLY A 56 2.74 -2.27 -13.11
C GLY A 56 2.75 -0.90 -12.39
N CYS A 57 1.66 -0.15 -12.53
CA CYS A 57 1.50 1.17 -11.91
C CYS A 57 0.38 1.22 -10.85
N GLU A 58 -0.06 0.06 -10.40
CA GLU A 58 -1.05 -0.09 -9.34
C GLU A 58 -0.40 -0.77 -8.12
N ALA A 59 -0.90 -0.39 -6.94
CA ALA A 59 -0.58 -1.04 -5.68
C ALA A 59 -1.85 -1.68 -5.12
N ILE A 60 -1.84 -3.00 -4.99
CA ILE A 60 -2.90 -3.78 -4.36
C ILE A 60 -2.58 -3.84 -2.87
N LEU A 61 -3.47 -3.25 -2.07
CA LEU A 61 -3.40 -3.23 -0.61
C LEU A 61 -4.17 -4.44 -0.08
N HIS A 62 -3.47 -5.42 0.48
CA HIS A 62 -4.09 -6.61 1.05
C HIS A 62 -4.40 -6.37 2.52
N SER A 63 -5.69 -6.37 2.83
CA SER A 63 -6.19 -6.33 4.20
C SER A 63 -6.34 -7.74 4.75
N LEU A 64 -6.32 -7.88 6.07
CA LEU A 64 -6.60 -9.16 6.73
C LEU A 64 -7.94 -9.78 6.30
N ASN A 65 -8.95 -8.94 6.06
CA ASN A 65 -10.19 -9.33 5.41
C ASN A 65 -10.11 -8.98 3.93
N GLU A 66 -10.20 -9.98 3.05
CA GLU A 66 -10.10 -9.80 1.61
C GLU A 66 -11.09 -8.76 1.05
N LYS A 67 -12.30 -8.67 1.63
CA LYS A 67 -13.33 -7.69 1.22
C LYS A 67 -12.93 -6.23 1.48
N ASP A 68 -11.96 -6.02 2.37
CA ASP A 68 -11.41 -4.71 2.68
C ASP A 68 -10.13 -4.42 1.87
N SER A 69 -9.70 -5.31 0.97
CA SER A 69 -8.54 -5.08 0.10
C SER A 69 -8.89 -4.12 -1.04
N LEU A 70 -7.92 -3.31 -1.46
CA LEU A 70 -8.16 -2.20 -2.39
C LEU A 70 -6.99 -2.01 -3.35
N ALA A 71 -7.27 -1.68 -4.60
CA ALA A 71 -6.26 -1.19 -5.54
C ALA A 71 -6.07 0.33 -5.39
N LEU A 72 -4.81 0.77 -5.47
CA LEU A 72 -4.39 2.17 -5.39
C LEU A 72 -3.51 2.49 -6.60
N SER A 73 -3.94 3.47 -7.40
CA SER A 73 -3.10 4.00 -8.49
C SER A 73 -1.89 4.75 -7.92
N LEU A 74 -0.70 4.52 -8.51
CA LEU A 74 0.56 5.17 -8.14
C LEU A 74 0.90 6.40 -9.01
N TYR A 75 -0.03 6.85 -9.86
CA TYR A 75 0.11 8.05 -10.71
C TYR A 75 -0.25 9.34 -9.98
#